data_AF-A0A813WNE4-F1
#
_entry.id   AF-A0A813WNE4-F1
#
_cell.length_a   1.000
_cell.length_b   1.000
_cell.length_c   1.000
_cell.angle_alpha   90.00
_cell.angle_beta   90.00
_cell.angle_gamma   90.00
#
_symmetry.space_group_name_H-M   'P 1'
#
loop_
_entity.id
_entity.type
_entity.pdbx_description
1 polymer ?
#
loop_
_entity_poly.entity_id
_entity_poly.type
_entity_poly.pdbx_seq_one_letter_code
_entity_poly.pdbx_strand_id
1 'polypeptide(L)'
;MSKRLHTLKLEIAHGSDRHEIPIYSDSPPTVGDLIKELEKKTRVPYSNIQIIFKGQRLHLQPEVALVKFGIFSGNKLQMIGERLSPSHDAIFRRILGIGKDVDLIVKALNESTQEFSLMESGGVDKVMAKEYLPQLHKRARQMKQDLQAFYNVLVEVEDSKNDLADDIRKHHANVKRHITENMSKSDSLIERISRLI
;
A
#
# COMPACT_ATOMS: atom_id res chain seq x y z
N MET A 1 47.78 6.94 8.87
CA MET A 1 47.66 6.41 7.50
C MET A 1 46.32 6.86 6.94
N SER A 2 46.30 7.72 5.92
CA SER A 2 45.04 8.16 5.29
C SER A 2 44.39 6.98 4.57
N LYS A 3 43.23 6.52 5.05
CA LYS A 3 42.39 5.55 4.33
C LYS A 3 42.04 6.15 2.97
N ARG A 4 42.37 5.45 1.87
CA ARG A 4 41.93 5.85 0.53
C ARG A 4 40.46 5.50 0.37
N LEU A 5 39.62 6.52 0.20
CA LEU A 5 38.21 6.32 -0.12
C LEU A 5 38.10 5.85 -1.58
N HIS A 6 37.48 4.69 -1.80
CA HIS A 6 37.16 4.20 -3.13
C HIS A 6 35.89 4.90 -3.61
N THR A 7 35.99 5.65 -4.71
CA THR A 7 34.84 6.31 -5.35
C THR A 7 34.60 5.66 -6.71
N LEU A 8 33.41 5.09 -6.88
CA LEU A 8 32.97 4.49 -8.14
C LEU A 8 31.72 5.20 -8.65
N LYS A 9 31.72 5.62 -9.92
CA LYS A 9 30.55 6.20 -10.59
C LYS A 9 30.10 5.30 -11.73
N LEU A 10 28.92 4.71 -11.59
CA LEU A 10 28.39 3.74 -12.55
C LEU A 10 27.12 4.29 -13.20
N GLU A 11 26.94 4.00 -14.49
CA GLU A 11 25.68 4.26 -15.21
C GLU A 11 24.89 2.96 -15.27
N ILE A 12 23.67 2.97 -14.71
CA ILE A 12 22.81 1.81 -14.61
C ILE A 12 21.58 2.04 -15.48
N ALA A 13 21.41 1.21 -16.50
CA ALA A 13 20.21 1.19 -17.32
C ALA A 13 19.14 0.31 -16.66
N HIS A 14 17.96 0.87 -16.39
CA HIS A 14 16.80 0.17 -15.84
C HIS A 14 15.59 0.43 -16.74
N GLY A 15 15.31 -0.49 -17.67
CA GLY A 15 14.32 -0.26 -18.72
C GLY A 15 14.73 0.91 -19.62
N SER A 16 13.88 1.94 -19.73
CA SER A 16 14.18 3.19 -20.43
C SER A 16 14.97 4.20 -19.59
N ASP A 17 15.03 4.02 -18.28
CA ASP A 17 15.66 4.95 -17.35
C ASP A 17 17.17 4.70 -17.26
N ARG A 18 17.93 5.77 -17.00
CA ARG A 18 19.37 5.70 -16.71
C ARG A 18 19.66 6.38 -15.39
N HIS A 19 20.35 5.67 -14.50
CA HIS A 19 20.70 6.13 -13.17
C HIS A 19 22.21 6.22 -13.02
N GLU A 20 22.71 7.37 -12.57
CA GLU A 20 24.08 7.49 -12.10
C GLU A 20 24.15 7.11 -10.62
N ILE A 21 24.94 6.08 -10.31
CA ILE A 21 25.11 5.55 -8.96
C ILE A 21 26.54 5.82 -8.48
N PRO A 22 26.73 6.79 -7.57
CA PRO A 22 27.99 6.97 -6.87
C PRO A 22 28.08 6.00 -5.68
N ILE A 23 29.16 5.22 -5.62
CA ILE A 23 29.48 4.33 -4.50
C ILE A 23 30.73 4.86 -3.81
N TYR A 24 30.65 5.02 -2.50
CA TYR A 24 31.74 5.44 -1.63
C TYR A 24 32.03 4.35 -0.61
N SER A 25 33.25 3.81 -0.59
CA SER A 25 33.63 2.74 0.33
C SER A 25 35.08 2.86 0.82
N ASP A 26 35.33 2.47 2.07
CA ASP A 26 36.67 2.32 2.65
C ASP A 26 37.44 1.13 2.05
N SER A 27 36.73 0.18 1.44
CA SER A 27 37.26 -1.04 0.82
C SER A 27 36.80 -1.14 -0.65
N PRO A 28 37.40 -2.02 -1.47
CA PRO A 28 36.91 -2.25 -2.83
C PRO A 28 35.42 -2.66 -2.80
N PRO A 29 34.53 -1.88 -3.42
CA PRO A 29 33.09 -2.12 -3.27
C PRO A 29 32.67 -3.42 -3.93
N THR A 30 31.73 -4.09 -3.26
CA THR A 30 31.18 -5.38 -3.64
C THR A 30 29.92 -5.23 -4.49
N VAL A 31 29.46 -6.35 -5.06
CA VAL A 31 28.16 -6.39 -5.72
C VAL A 31 27.04 -6.08 -4.73
N GLY A 32 27.12 -6.56 -3.49
CA GLY A 32 26.15 -6.27 -2.44
C GLY A 32 26.05 -4.78 -2.12
N ASP A 33 27.18 -4.07 -2.11
CA ASP A 33 27.20 -2.61 -1.90
C ASP A 33 26.50 -1.87 -3.05
N LEU A 34 26.71 -2.31 -4.30
CA LEU A 34 26.01 -1.77 -5.46
C LEU A 34 24.50 -2.06 -5.37
N ILE A 35 24.08 -3.26 -5.01
CA ILE A 35 22.65 -3.60 -4.88
C ILE A 35 21.98 -2.74 -3.81
N LYS A 36 22.64 -2.49 -2.67
CA LYS A 36 22.12 -1.59 -1.62
C LYS A 36 21.94 -0.16 -2.12
N GLU A 37 22.89 0.36 -2.88
CA GLU A 37 22.75 1.70 -3.47
C GLU A 37 21.68 1.76 -4.56
N LEU A 38 21.54 0.68 -5.34
CA LEU A 38 20.47 0.54 -6.33
C LEU A 38 19.10 0.47 -5.68
N GLU A 39 18.93 -0.28 -4.60
CA GLU A 39 17.68 -0.34 -3.85
C GLU A 39 17.26 1.04 -3.36
N LYS A 40 18.19 1.81 -2.77
CA LYS A 40 17.93 3.19 -2.34
C LYS A 40 17.55 4.12 -3.50
N LYS A 41 18.23 4.00 -4.65
CA LYS A 41 18.05 4.91 -5.79
C LYS A 41 16.85 4.56 -6.68
N THR A 42 16.56 3.28 -6.85
CA THR A 42 15.52 2.79 -7.78
C THR A 42 14.25 2.32 -7.08
N ARG A 43 14.30 2.11 -5.75
CA ARG A 43 13.22 1.51 -4.93
C ARG A 43 12.81 0.10 -5.37
N VAL A 44 13.68 -0.60 -6.08
CA VAL A 44 13.55 -2.03 -6.34
C VAL A 44 14.12 -2.78 -5.13
N PRO A 45 13.40 -3.72 -4.51
CA PRO A 45 13.92 -4.47 -3.35
C PRO A 45 15.20 -5.21 -3.68
N TYR A 46 16.09 -5.34 -2.71
CA TYR A 46 17.35 -6.09 -2.81
C TYR A 46 17.16 -7.48 -3.46
N SER A 47 16.10 -8.20 -3.08
CA SER A 47 15.78 -9.54 -3.59
C SER A 47 15.36 -9.57 -5.07
N ASN A 48 14.86 -8.45 -5.59
CA ASN A 48 14.32 -8.33 -6.94
C ASN A 48 15.31 -7.67 -7.92
N ILE A 49 16.44 -7.15 -7.42
CA ILE A 49 17.47 -6.54 -8.24
C ILE A 49 18.30 -7.64 -8.93
N GLN A 50 18.21 -7.69 -10.25
CA GLN A 50 19.06 -8.52 -11.10
C GLN A 50 20.02 -7.65 -11.90
N ILE A 51 21.31 -7.70 -11.57
CA ILE A 51 22.35 -6.97 -12.31
C ILE A 51 22.96 -7.89 -13.37
N ILE A 52 23.01 -7.40 -14.61
CA ILE A 52 23.63 -8.06 -15.76
C ILE A 52 24.78 -7.20 -16.29
N PHE A 53 25.97 -7.79 -16.37
CA PHE A 53 27.15 -7.16 -16.97
C PHE A 53 27.94 -8.18 -17.79
N LYS A 54 28.15 -7.89 -19.08
CA LYS A 54 28.87 -8.76 -20.03
C LYS A 54 28.36 -10.23 -20.00
N GLY A 55 27.05 -10.42 -19.93
CA GLY A 55 26.41 -11.73 -19.86
C GLY A 55 26.43 -12.40 -18.48
N GLN A 56 27.07 -11.81 -17.46
CA GLN A 56 27.12 -12.35 -16.11
C GLN A 56 26.04 -11.75 -15.21
N ARG A 57 25.40 -12.62 -14.40
CA ARG A 57 24.42 -12.24 -13.39
C ARG A 57 25.12 -11.96 -12.06
N LEU A 58 25.47 -10.69 -11.82
CA LEU A 58 26.32 -10.31 -10.68
C LEU A 58 25.63 -10.55 -9.34
N HIS A 59 24.31 -10.33 -9.27
CA HIS A 59 23.50 -10.45 -8.06
C HIS A 59 23.57 -11.82 -7.36
N LEU A 60 24.01 -12.86 -8.06
CA LEU A 60 24.24 -14.18 -7.49
C LEU A 60 25.53 -14.28 -6.64
N GLN A 61 26.40 -13.27 -6.71
CA GLN A 61 27.71 -13.23 -6.04
C GLN A 61 27.88 -11.91 -5.27
N PRO A 62 27.04 -11.63 -4.24
CA PRO A 62 27.01 -10.34 -3.55
C PRO A 62 28.33 -9.98 -2.86
N GLU A 63 29.06 -10.97 -2.36
CA GLU A 63 30.32 -10.77 -1.62
C GLU A 63 31.53 -10.45 -2.53
N VAL A 64 31.37 -10.59 -3.86
CA VAL A 64 32.49 -10.42 -4.80
C VAL A 64 32.68 -8.95 -5.13
N ALA A 65 33.93 -8.49 -5.05
CA ALA A 65 34.30 -7.13 -5.41
C ALA A 65 34.02 -6.83 -6.89
N LEU A 66 33.44 -5.66 -7.19
CA LEU A 66 33.08 -5.23 -8.56
C LEU A 66 34.29 -5.27 -9.52
N VAL A 67 35.49 -4.95 -9.00
CA VAL A 67 36.74 -5.00 -9.76
C VAL A 67 37.06 -6.38 -10.34
N LYS A 68 36.63 -7.47 -9.67
CA LYS A 68 36.84 -8.85 -10.18
C LYS A 68 36.03 -9.15 -11.44
N PHE A 69 34.95 -8.41 -11.66
CA PHE A 69 34.16 -8.46 -12.89
C PHE A 69 34.67 -7.46 -13.95
N GLY A 70 35.77 -6.75 -13.67
CA GLY A 70 36.31 -5.70 -14.53
C GLY A 70 35.40 -4.47 -14.59
N ILE A 71 34.71 -4.15 -13.49
CA ILE A 71 33.82 -2.99 -13.37
C ILE A 71 34.59 -1.84 -12.72
N PHE A 72 34.59 -0.71 -13.42
CA PHE A 72 35.26 0.54 -13.05
C PHE A 72 34.32 1.73 -13.32
N SER A 73 34.73 2.92 -12.88
CA SER A 73 33.97 4.15 -13.12
C SER A 73 33.75 4.39 -14.61
N GLY A 74 32.53 4.79 -14.97
CA GLY A 74 32.11 4.99 -16.37
C GLY A 74 31.64 3.73 -17.08
N ASN A 75 31.69 2.56 -16.44
CA ASN A 75 31.05 1.37 -17.01
C ASN A 75 29.52 1.46 -16.93
N LYS A 76 28.89 0.91 -17.95
CA LYS A 76 27.44 0.80 -18.08
C LYS A 76 27.00 -0.60 -17.69
N LEU A 77 26.06 -0.71 -16.76
CA LEU A 77 25.47 -1.99 -16.35
C LEU A 77 23.99 -1.97 -16.66
N GLN A 78 23.42 -3.16 -16.89
CA GLN A 78 21.98 -3.33 -17.01
C GLN A 78 21.43 -3.87 -15.70
N MET A 79 20.35 -3.26 -15.25
CA MET A 79 19.55 -3.72 -14.14
C MET A 79 18.19 -4.16 -14.66
N ILE A 80 17.81 -5.37 -14.30
CA ILE A 80 16.45 -5.89 -14.42
C ILE A 80 15.92 -6.01 -13.00
N GLY A 81 14.68 -5.63 -12.79
CA GLY A 81 14.04 -5.71 -11.50
C GLY A 81 12.79 -4.86 -11.52
N GLU A 82 11.69 -5.38 -11.04
CA GLU A 82 10.48 -4.59 -10.93
C GLU A 82 10.59 -3.78 -9.64
N ARG A 83 10.31 -2.47 -9.73
CA ARG A 83 9.97 -1.70 -8.52
C ARG A 83 8.90 -2.51 -7.78
N LEU A 84 8.78 -2.35 -6.46
CA LEU A 84 7.54 -2.78 -5.81
C LEU A 84 6.41 -1.97 -6.44
N SER A 85 5.85 -2.47 -7.53
CA SER A 85 4.67 -1.93 -8.14
C SER A 85 3.55 -2.30 -7.19
N PRO A 86 2.68 -1.35 -6.83
CA PRO A 86 1.62 -1.58 -5.85
C PRO A 86 0.87 -2.90 -6.08
N SER A 87 0.63 -3.29 -7.34
CA SER A 87 -0.03 -4.55 -7.74
C SER A 87 0.53 -5.85 -7.16
N HIS A 88 1.82 -5.94 -6.80
CA HIS A 88 2.44 -7.21 -6.38
C HIS A 88 2.49 -7.42 -4.85
N ASP A 89 2.33 -6.36 -4.05
CA ASP A 89 2.38 -6.45 -2.59
C ASP A 89 1.06 -7.06 -2.03
N ALA A 90 1.18 -8.12 -1.22
CA ALA A 90 0.05 -8.76 -0.55
C ALA A 90 -0.67 -7.80 0.41
N ILE A 91 0.09 -6.90 1.05
CA ILE A 91 -0.46 -5.85 1.92
C ILE A 91 -1.26 -4.86 1.09
N PHE A 92 -0.76 -4.45 -0.08
CA PHE A 92 -1.49 -3.56 -0.98
C PHE A 92 -2.77 -4.19 -1.52
N ARG A 93 -2.72 -5.46 -1.97
CA ARG A 93 -3.92 -6.19 -2.40
C ARG A 93 -4.96 -6.26 -1.30
N ARG A 94 -4.53 -6.40 -0.03
CA ARG A 94 -5.42 -6.34 1.14
C ARG A 94 -6.05 -4.96 1.31
N ILE A 95 -5.28 -3.87 1.22
CA ILE A 95 -5.81 -2.49 1.31
C ILE A 95 -6.81 -2.20 0.17
N LEU A 96 -6.46 -2.55 -1.08
CA LEU A 96 -7.35 -2.36 -2.23
C LEU A 96 -8.63 -3.20 -2.12
N GLY A 97 -8.51 -4.44 -1.65
CA GLY A 97 -9.66 -5.32 -1.40
C GLY A 97 -10.62 -4.71 -0.39
N ILE A 98 -10.07 -4.23 0.74
CA ILE A 98 -10.85 -3.53 1.77
C ILE A 98 -11.56 -2.31 1.19
N GLY A 99 -10.90 -1.52 0.34
CA GLY A 99 -11.55 -0.38 -0.31
C GLY A 99 -12.82 -0.77 -1.07
N LYS A 100 -12.77 -1.85 -1.86
CA LYS A 100 -13.93 -2.36 -2.60
C LYS A 100 -15.02 -2.91 -1.68
N ASP A 101 -14.64 -3.63 -0.63
CA ASP A 101 -15.60 -4.20 0.32
C ASP A 101 -16.30 -3.09 1.11
N VAL A 102 -15.57 -2.04 1.50
CA VAL A 102 -16.13 -0.84 2.13
C VAL A 102 -17.13 -0.16 1.21
N ASP A 103 -16.84 -0.01 -0.09
CA ASP A 103 -17.78 0.60 -1.05
C ASP A 103 -19.11 -0.17 -1.11
N LEU A 104 -19.08 -1.50 -1.01
CA LEU A 104 -20.29 -2.33 -0.97
C LEU A 104 -21.12 -2.07 0.29
N ILE A 105 -20.48 -2.01 1.46
CA ILE A 105 -21.15 -1.70 2.73
C ILE A 105 -21.72 -0.28 2.71
N VAL A 106 -20.98 0.69 2.17
CA VAL A 106 -21.43 2.08 2.05
C VAL A 106 -22.64 2.20 1.13
N LYS A 107 -22.67 1.45 0.03
CA LYS A 107 -23.83 1.39 -0.85
C LYS A 107 -25.07 0.88 -0.10
N ALA A 108 -24.94 -0.25 0.62
CA ALA A 108 -26.04 -0.81 1.40
C ALA A 108 -26.51 0.12 2.54
N LEU A 109 -25.58 0.89 3.14
CA LEU A 109 -25.90 1.90 4.15
C LEU A 109 -26.71 3.06 3.55
N ASN A 110 -26.34 3.53 2.38
CA ASN A 110 -27.06 4.61 1.69
C ASN A 110 -28.49 4.16 1.31
N GLU A 111 -28.63 2.94 0.78
CA GLU A 111 -29.95 2.34 0.49
C GLU A 111 -30.80 2.23 1.75
N SER A 112 -30.23 1.71 2.84
CA SER A 112 -30.91 1.62 4.14
C SER A 112 -31.31 2.98 4.71
N THR A 113 -30.49 4.01 4.48
CA THR A 113 -30.78 5.39 4.89
C THR A 113 -31.95 5.99 4.08
N GLN A 114 -32.03 5.67 2.78
CA GLN A 114 -33.14 6.07 1.92
C GLN A 114 -34.44 5.36 2.32
N GLU A 115 -34.39 4.04 2.54
CA GLU A 115 -35.53 3.26 3.07
C GLU A 115 -36.08 3.89 4.36
N PHE A 116 -35.19 4.19 5.31
CA PHE A 116 -35.59 4.83 6.57
C PHE A 116 -36.24 6.20 6.36
N SER A 117 -35.69 7.02 5.46
CA SER A 117 -36.20 8.39 5.24
C SER A 117 -37.63 8.38 4.67
N LEU A 118 -37.99 7.39 3.86
CA LEU A 118 -39.37 7.20 3.38
C LEU A 118 -40.32 6.81 4.52
N MET A 119 -39.86 6.02 5.48
CA MET A 119 -40.66 5.65 6.66
C MET A 119 -40.81 6.83 7.64
N GLU A 120 -39.73 7.58 7.88
CA GLU A 120 -39.71 8.74 8.78
C GLU A 120 -40.61 9.88 8.26
N SER A 121 -40.66 10.09 6.95
CA SER A 121 -41.53 11.08 6.30
C SER A 121 -43.01 10.66 6.21
N GLY A 122 -43.36 9.45 6.66
CA GLY A 122 -44.73 8.94 6.63
C GLY A 122 -45.19 8.39 5.29
N GLY A 123 -44.27 8.10 4.37
CA GLY A 123 -44.56 7.48 3.07
C GLY A 123 -44.90 5.99 3.15
N VAL A 124 -44.88 5.39 4.33
CA VAL A 124 -45.18 3.98 4.60
C VAL A 124 -46.20 3.88 5.73
N ASP A 125 -47.09 2.88 5.67
CA ASP A 125 -48.06 2.59 6.73
C ASP A 125 -47.36 2.41 8.08
N LYS A 126 -47.91 3.02 9.14
CA LYS A 126 -47.28 3.07 10.47
C LYS A 126 -47.13 1.70 11.14
N VAL A 127 -48.03 0.76 10.85
CA VAL A 127 -47.96 -0.61 11.38
C VAL A 127 -46.84 -1.36 10.69
N MET A 128 -46.76 -1.27 9.36
CA MET A 128 -45.68 -1.86 8.56
C MET A 128 -44.30 -1.28 8.91
N ALA A 129 -44.22 0.03 9.14
CA ALA A 129 -42.98 0.68 9.57
C ALA A 129 -42.50 0.13 10.93
N LYS A 130 -43.40 -0.05 11.90
CA LYS A 130 -43.03 -0.59 13.22
C LYS A 130 -42.47 -2.02 13.17
N GLU A 131 -42.94 -2.86 12.24
CA GLU A 131 -42.41 -4.22 12.09
C GLU A 131 -41.04 -4.25 11.38
N TYR A 132 -40.78 -3.28 10.50
CA TYR A 132 -39.56 -3.24 9.69
C TYR A 132 -38.40 -2.48 10.36
N LEU A 133 -38.68 -1.45 11.16
CA LEU A 133 -37.67 -0.63 11.84
C LEU A 133 -36.68 -1.46 12.69
N PRO A 134 -37.08 -2.48 13.46
CA PRO A 134 -36.13 -3.34 14.19
C PRO A 134 -35.16 -4.09 13.28
N GLN A 135 -35.60 -4.50 12.09
CA GLN A 135 -34.75 -5.19 11.12
C GLN A 135 -33.74 -4.24 10.49
N LEU A 136 -34.19 -3.03 10.14
CA LEU A 136 -33.33 -1.97 9.61
C LEU A 136 -32.29 -1.53 10.65
N HIS A 137 -32.70 -1.42 11.91
CA HIS A 137 -31.82 -1.11 13.04
C HIS A 137 -30.72 -2.17 13.21
N LYS A 138 -31.08 -3.46 13.17
CA LYS A 138 -30.12 -4.56 13.25
C LYS A 138 -29.12 -4.51 12.09
N ARG A 139 -29.61 -4.27 10.86
CA ARG A 139 -28.78 -4.15 9.66
C ARG A 139 -27.78 -3.00 9.76
N ALA A 140 -28.23 -1.82 10.19
CA ALA A 140 -27.37 -0.65 10.39
C ALA A 140 -26.26 -0.90 11.42
N ARG A 141 -26.58 -1.59 12.53
CA ARG A 141 -25.57 -2.01 13.53
C ARG A 141 -24.54 -2.98 12.95
N GLN A 142 -24.97 -3.95 12.14
CA GLN A 142 -24.07 -4.90 11.49
C GLN A 142 -23.11 -4.18 10.54
N MET A 143 -23.61 -3.29 9.67
CA MET A 143 -22.78 -2.51 8.75
C MET A 143 -21.73 -1.67 9.51
N LYS A 144 -22.10 -1.08 10.65
CA LYS A 144 -21.14 -0.38 11.52
C LYS A 144 -20.04 -1.32 12.03
N GLN A 145 -20.40 -2.53 12.47
CA GLN A 145 -19.43 -3.51 12.96
C GLN A 145 -18.47 -3.95 11.84
N ASP A 146 -18.98 -4.16 10.63
CA ASP A 146 -18.17 -4.54 9.47
C ASP A 146 -17.18 -3.42 9.11
N LEU A 147 -17.65 -2.16 9.07
CA LEU A 147 -16.80 -0.98 8.89
C LEU A 147 -15.70 -0.89 9.97
N GLN A 148 -16.02 -1.14 11.24
CA GLN A 148 -15.04 -1.15 12.33
C GLN A 148 -14.01 -2.27 12.16
N ALA A 149 -14.43 -3.46 11.71
CA ALA A 149 -13.52 -4.57 11.43
C ALA A 149 -12.52 -4.21 10.32
N PHE A 150 -12.98 -3.58 9.24
CA PHE A 150 -12.10 -3.07 8.18
C PHE A 150 -11.13 -2.00 8.70
N TYR A 151 -11.61 -1.08 9.54
CA TYR A 151 -10.75 -0.06 10.14
C TYR A 151 -9.61 -0.67 10.97
N ASN A 152 -9.91 -1.68 11.78
CA ASN A 152 -8.91 -2.36 12.61
C ASN A 152 -7.85 -3.05 11.74
N VAL A 153 -8.25 -3.70 10.65
CA VAL A 153 -7.30 -4.28 9.69
C VAL A 153 -6.40 -3.20 9.09
N LEU A 154 -6.93 -2.02 8.76
CA LEU A 154 -6.11 -0.92 8.24
C LEU A 154 -5.15 -0.36 9.29
N VAL A 155 -5.48 -0.42 10.58
CA VAL A 155 -4.56 -0.05 11.68
C VAL A 155 -3.43 -1.07 11.82
N GLU A 156 -3.73 -2.37 11.80
CA GLU A 156 -2.69 -3.42 11.85
C GLU A 156 -1.68 -3.30 10.70
N VAL A 157 -2.16 -2.93 9.51
CA VAL A 157 -1.30 -2.68 8.34
C VAL A 157 -0.44 -1.42 8.53
N GLU A 158 -0.88 -0.47 9.35
CA GLU A 158 -0.15 0.77 9.63
C GLU A 158 1.03 0.59 10.59
N ASP A 159 0.95 -0.36 11.52
CA ASP A 159 2.04 -0.66 12.45
C ASP A 159 3.23 -1.38 11.78
N SER A 160 3.07 -1.84 10.54
CA SER A 160 4.13 -2.50 9.75
C SER A 160 4.92 -1.53 8.83
N LYS A 161 4.73 -0.21 8.98
CA LYS A 161 5.20 0.80 8.01
C LYS A 161 6.63 1.29 8.27
N ASN A 162 7.59 0.78 7.49
CA ASN A 162 8.77 1.57 7.11
C ASN A 162 8.88 1.83 5.58
N ASP A 163 8.26 0.99 4.73
CA ASP A 163 8.57 1.01 3.28
C ASP A 163 7.39 1.27 2.32
N LEU A 164 6.22 1.70 2.80
CA LEU A 164 5.08 1.97 1.89
C LEU A 164 5.33 3.19 0.99
N ALA A 165 5.07 3.04 -0.31
CA ALA A 165 5.08 4.13 -1.29
C ALA A 165 4.02 5.20 -0.97
N ASP A 166 4.29 6.45 -1.33
CA ASP A 166 3.45 7.60 -0.97
C ASP A 166 2.01 7.50 -1.49
N ASP A 167 1.81 6.94 -2.67
CA ASP A 167 0.46 6.76 -3.23
C ASP A 167 -0.36 5.72 -2.45
N ILE A 168 0.29 4.70 -1.89
CA ILE A 168 -0.37 3.71 -1.03
C ILE A 168 -0.74 4.34 0.31
N ARG A 169 0.13 5.19 0.87
CA ARG A 169 -0.19 5.94 2.09
C ARG A 169 -1.41 6.83 1.89
N LYS A 170 -1.49 7.53 0.75
CA LYS A 170 -2.65 8.36 0.39
C LYS A 170 -3.93 7.53 0.24
N HIS A 171 -3.86 6.40 -0.47
CA HIS A 171 -5.04 5.53 -0.63
C HIS A 171 -5.49 4.95 0.72
N HIS A 172 -4.56 4.45 1.53
CA HIS A 172 -4.82 3.96 2.89
C HIS A 172 -5.49 5.02 3.76
N ALA A 173 -4.96 6.26 3.77
CA ALA A 173 -5.56 7.37 4.50
C ALA A 173 -6.97 7.72 3.98
N ASN A 174 -7.18 7.66 2.66
CA ASN A 174 -8.48 7.91 2.06
C ASN A 174 -9.51 6.84 2.47
N VAL A 175 -9.15 5.55 2.39
CA VAL A 175 -10.05 4.46 2.81
C VAL A 175 -10.35 4.56 4.32
N LYS A 176 -9.35 4.85 5.17
CA LYS A 176 -9.58 5.09 6.60
C LYS A 176 -10.59 6.20 6.84
N ARG A 177 -10.39 7.35 6.20
CA ARG A 177 -11.32 8.49 6.30
C ARG A 177 -12.71 8.10 5.84
N HIS A 178 -12.82 7.39 4.72
CA HIS A 178 -14.08 6.93 4.16
C HIS A 178 -14.84 6.00 5.13
N ILE A 179 -14.13 5.08 5.78
CA ILE A 179 -14.70 4.21 6.81
C ILE A 179 -15.19 5.05 8.00
N THR A 180 -14.38 5.97 8.53
CA THR A 180 -14.76 6.83 9.67
C THR A 180 -16.01 7.65 9.38
N GLU A 181 -16.08 8.29 8.21
CA GLU A 181 -17.25 9.08 7.80
C GLU A 181 -18.54 8.22 7.75
N ASN A 182 -18.46 7.00 7.23
CA ASN A 182 -19.63 6.12 7.11
C ASN A 182 -19.99 5.40 8.42
N MET A 183 -19.04 5.21 9.34
CA MET A 183 -19.37 4.81 10.72
C MET A 183 -20.21 5.89 11.41
N SER A 184 -19.85 7.16 11.27
CA SER A 184 -20.65 8.27 11.81
C SER A 184 -22.06 8.35 11.20
N LYS A 185 -22.20 8.09 9.89
CA LYS A 185 -23.52 7.98 9.25
C LYS A 185 -24.34 6.82 9.79
N SER A 186 -23.70 5.67 10.01
CA SER A 186 -24.35 4.50 10.61
C SER A 186 -24.84 4.83 12.02
N ASP A 187 -24.05 5.52 12.83
CA ASP A 187 -24.45 5.98 14.16
C ASP A 187 -25.67 6.90 14.12
N SER A 188 -25.66 7.88 13.23
CA SER A 188 -26.80 8.78 13.05
C SER A 188 -28.07 8.03 12.64
N LEU A 189 -27.96 7.06 11.71
CA LEU A 189 -29.09 6.23 11.30
C LEU A 189 -29.61 5.35 12.45
N ILE A 190 -28.71 4.69 13.19
CA ILE A 190 -29.04 3.86 14.34
C ILE A 190 -29.78 4.68 15.41
N GLU A 191 -29.29 5.87 15.71
CA GLU A 191 -29.90 6.77 16.70
C GLU A 191 -31.30 7.22 16.25
N ARG A 192 -31.45 7.64 14.98
CA ARG A 192 -32.75 8.05 14.43
C ARG A 192 -33.76 6.91 14.46
N ILE A 193 -33.36 5.71 14.06
CA ILE A 193 -34.21 4.53 14.13
C ILE A 193 -34.60 4.23 15.58
N SER A 194 -33.65 4.30 16.53
CA SER A 194 -33.91 4.03 17.96
C SER A 194 -34.91 4.98 18.60
N ARG A 195 -35.12 6.18 18.05
CA ARG A 195 -36.14 7.13 18.56
C ARG A 195 -37.57 6.74 18.15
N LEU A 196 -37.72 5.82 17.19
CA LEU A 196 -39.01 5.43 16.62
C LEU A 196 -39.45 4.00 17.01
N ILE A 197 -38.58 3.22 17.64
CA ILE A 197 -38.84 1.87 18.15
C ILE A 197 -38.93 1.93 19.67
#